data_AF-A0A9X4ADT2-F1
#
_entry.id   AF-A0A9X4ADT2-F1
#
_cell.length_a   1.000
_cell.length_b   1.000
_cell.length_c   1.000
_cell.angle_alpha   90.00
_cell.angle_beta   90.00
_cell.angle_gamma   90.00
#
_symmetry.space_group_name_H-M   'P 1'
#
loop_
_entity.id
_entity.type
_entity.pdbx_description
1 polymer ?
#
loop_
_entity_poly.entity_id
_entity_poly.type
_entity_poly.pdbx_seq_one_letter_code
_entity_poly.pdbx_strand_id
1 'polypeptide(L)' 'MNEFGKIFIILGVVFILIGLIWGIIGKLPGDISIKRGNFSLHFPIMTSIVVSIILSAIFYIIGRFK' A
#
# COMPACT_ATOMS: atom_id res chain seq x y z
N MET A 1 23.30 -16.44 4.66
CA MET A 1 22.10 -17.30 4.42
C MET A 1 20.85 -16.80 5.14
N ASN A 2 20.94 -16.09 6.28
CA ASN A 2 19.77 -15.54 7.00
C ASN A 2 19.11 -14.29 6.36
N GLU A 3 19.86 -13.50 5.58
CA GLU A 3 19.34 -12.26 4.98
C GLU A 3 18.29 -12.50 3.89
N PHE A 4 18.48 -13.52 3.04
CA PHE A 4 17.51 -13.91 2.03
C PHE A 4 16.19 -14.36 2.67
N GLY A 5 16.25 -15.12 3.77
CA GLY A 5 15.06 -15.54 4.52
C GLY A 5 14.25 -14.36 5.04
N LYS A 6 14.92 -13.34 5.61
CA LYS A 6 14.25 -12.10 6.05
C LYS A 6 13.59 -11.35 4.89
N ILE A 7 14.25 -11.27 3.73
CA ILE A 7 13.67 -10.63 2.53
C ILE A 7 12.37 -11.32 2.13
N PHE A 8 12.36 -12.64 2.01
CA PHE A 8 11.15 -13.39 1.62
C PHE A 8 10.00 -13.24 2.63
N ILE A 9 10.32 -13.22 3.94
CA ILE A 9 9.31 -12.99 4.99
C ILE A 9 8.71 -11.59 4.86
N ILE A 10 9.53 -10.56 4.66
CA ILE A 10 9.05 -9.18 4.49
C ILE A 10 8.18 -9.05 3.24
N LEU A 11 8.62 -9.65 2.13
CA LEU A 11 7.88 -9.66 0.87
C LEU A 11 6.50 -10.33 1.02
N GLY A 12 6.45 -11.46 1.74
CA GLY A 12 5.20 -12.15 2.06
C GLY A 12 4.25 -11.28 2.90
N VAL A 13 4.75 -10.61 3.92
CA VAL A 13 3.94 -9.69 4.76
C VAL A 13 3.40 -8.53 3.93
N VAL A 14 4.20 -7.95 3.03
CA VAL A 14 3.75 -6.88 2.13
C VAL A 14 2.63 -7.34 1.21
N PHE A 15 2.75 -8.52 0.61
CA PHE A 15 1.70 -9.07 -0.25
C PHE A 15 0.41 -9.39 0.51
N ILE A 16 0.51 -9.89 1.74
CA ILE A 16 -0.65 -10.12 2.61
C ILE A 16 -1.35 -8.79 2.92
N LEU A 17 -0.60 -7.74 3.26
CA LEU A 17 -1.16 -6.42 3.52
C LEU A 17 -1.85 -5.85 2.28
N ILE A 18 -1.25 -5.96 1.10
CA ILE A 18 -1.86 -5.53 -0.17
C ILE A 18 -3.16 -6.30 -0.44
N GLY A 19 -3.14 -7.62 -0.29
CA GLY A 19 -4.33 -8.46 -0.49
C GLY A 19 -5.44 -8.20 0.53
N LEU A 20 -5.08 -7.93 1.78
CA LEU A 20 -6.02 -7.59 2.86
C LEU A 20 -6.64 -6.21 2.64
N ILE A 21 -5.82 -5.23 2.25
CA ILE A 21 -6.27 -3.90 1.86
C ILE A 21 -7.25 -4.07 0.70
N TRP A 22 -6.86 -4.74 -0.39
CA TRP A 22 -7.70 -4.94 -1.57
C TRP A 22 -9.01 -5.71 -1.30
N GLY A 23 -8.99 -6.69 -0.38
CA GLY A 23 -10.16 -7.51 -0.04
C GLY A 23 -11.15 -6.82 0.92
N ILE A 24 -10.67 -6.00 1.85
CA ILE A 24 -11.53 -5.20 2.74
C ILE A 24 -12.10 -3.98 2.00
N ILE A 25 -11.43 -3.56 0.92
CA ILE A 25 -11.75 -2.40 0.09
C ILE A 25 -12.51 -2.87 -1.17
N GLY A 26 -13.70 -3.43 -0.99
CA GLY A 26 -14.65 -3.55 -2.10
C GLY A 26 -15.04 -2.18 -2.69
N LYS A 27 -14.95 -1.13 -1.84
CA LYS A 27 -14.96 0.33 -2.10
C LYS A 27 -14.32 0.96 -0.86
N LEU A 28 -13.19 1.68 -0.97
CA LEU A 28 -12.58 2.33 0.20
C LEU A 28 -13.56 3.34 0.81
N PRO A 29 -14.00 3.21 2.08
CA PRO A 29 -14.52 4.35 2.81
C PRO A 29 -13.31 5.26 3.12
N GLY A 30 -13.03 6.20 2.23
CA GLY A 30 -11.82 7.02 2.24
C GLY A 30 -11.45 7.57 0.86
N ASP A 31 -11.92 6.91 -0.22
CA ASP A 31 -12.02 7.55 -1.53
C ASP A 31 -13.13 8.60 -1.44
N ILE A 32 -12.73 9.85 -1.24
CA ILE A 32 -13.67 10.97 -1.29
C ILE A 32 -14.09 11.08 -2.75
N SER A 33 -15.22 10.45 -3.06
CA SER A 33 -15.88 10.58 -4.35
C SER A 33 -16.99 11.60 -4.22
N ILE A 34 -16.64 12.87 -4.43
CA ILE A 34 -17.62 13.94 -4.46
C ILE A 34 -18.22 13.94 -5.86
N LYS A 35 -19.43 13.39 -5.98
CA LYS A 35 -20.26 13.53 -7.17
C LYS A 35 -21.28 14.64 -6.95
N ARG A 36 -21.13 15.75 -7.68
CA ARG A 36 -22.09 16.87 -7.72
C ARG A 36 -22.48 17.11 -9.18
N GLY A 37 -23.70 16.71 -9.56
CA GLY A 37 -24.17 16.81 -10.95
C GLY A 37 -23.25 16.06 -11.94
N ASN A 38 -22.74 16.77 -12.96
CA ASN A 38 -21.78 16.25 -13.96
C ASN A 38 -20.32 16.15 -13.45
N PHE A 39 -20.03 16.57 -12.22
CA PHE A 39 -18.67 16.61 -11.71
C PHE A 39 -18.42 15.46 -10.73
N SER A 40 -17.43 14.62 -11.04
CA SER A 40 -16.95 13.55 -10.17
C SER A 40 -15.46 13.73 -9.87
N LEU A 41 -15.13 14.13 -8.64
CA LEU A 41 -13.75 14.09 -8.14
C LEU A 41 -13.58 12.84 -7.27
N HIS A 42 -12.61 12.01 -7.61
CA HIS A 42 -12.16 10.88 -6.80
C HIS A 42 -10.81 11.22 -6.18
N PHE A 43 -10.73 11.24 -4.85
CA PHE A 43 -9.50 11.46 -4.10
C PHE A 43 -9.07 10.17 -3.37
N PRO A 44 -8.09 9.42 -3.93
CA PRO A 44 -7.67 8.13 -3.38
C PRO A 44 -6.63 8.26 -2.27
N ILE A 45 -7.01 8.91 -1.16
CA ILE A 45 -6.11 9.26 -0.05
C ILE A 45 -5.48 8.02 0.58
N MET A 46 -6.30 7.01 0.84
CA MET A 46 -5.85 5.77 1.46
C MET A 46 -4.91 4.98 0.56
N THR A 47 -5.14 4.97 -0.75
CA THR A 47 -4.27 4.34 -1.73
C THR A 47 -2.89 5.00 -1.74
N SER A 48 -2.84 6.34 -1.69
CA SER A 48 -1.58 7.08 -1.63
C SER A 48 -0.78 6.80 -0.33
N ILE A 49 -1.46 6.66 0.81
CA ILE A 49 -0.81 6.31 2.09
C ILE A 49 -0.18 4.92 2.03
N VAL A 50 -0.91 3.93 1.49
CA VAL A 50 -0.41 2.55 1.35
C VAL A 50 0.81 2.52 0.44
N VAL A 51 0.73 3.18 -0.72
CA VAL A 51 1.86 3.28 -1.64
C VAL A 51 3.07 3.93 -0.97
N SER A 52 2.86 4.99 -0.17
CA SER A 52 3.94 5.67 0.57
C SER A 52 4.61 4.73 1.58
N ILE A 53 3.85 3.98 2.38
CA ILE A 53 4.40 3.04 3.36
C ILE A 53 5.22 1.93 2.68
N ILE A 54 4.72 1.40 1.55
CA ILE A 54 5.44 0.39 0.77
C ILE A 54 6.76 0.95 0.23
N LEU A 55 6.73 2.14 -0.39
CA LEU A 55 7.93 2.79 -0.91
C LEU A 55 8.95 3.08 0.20
N SER A 56 8.48 3.59 1.34
CA SER A 56 9.33 3.82 2.51
C SER A 56 9.95 2.53 3.04
N ALA A 57 9.20 1.43 3.11
CA ALA A 57 9.72 0.13 3.51
C ALA A 57 10.78 -0.39 2.52
N ILE A 58 10.53 -0.25 1.22
CA ILE A 58 11.51 -0.62 0.17
C ILE A 58 12.80 0.18 0.33
N PHE A 59 12.71 1.51 0.43
CA PHE A 59 13.89 2.37 0.62
C PHE A 59 14.62 2.07 1.93
N TYR A 60 13.89 1.80 3.01
CA TYR A 60 14.47 1.44 4.30
C TYR A 60 15.27 0.15 4.22
N ILE A 61 14.77 -0.85 3.50
CA ILE A 61 15.44 -2.14 3.32
C ILE A 61 16.66 -1.99 2.40
N ILE A 62 16.52 -1.31 1.26
CA ILE A 62 17.64 -1.04 0.34
C ILE A 62 18.75 -0.25 1.03
N GLY A 63 18.38 0.78 1.81
CA GLY A 63 19.35 1.60 2.57
C GLY A 63 20.06 0.84 3.68
N ARG A 64 19.49 -0.28 4.16
CA ARG A 64 20.08 -1.14 5.20
C ARG A 64 21.02 -2.22 4.64
N PHE A 65 20.96 -2.48 3.33
CA PHE A 65 21.85 -3.42 2.64
C PHE A 65 23.14 -2.77 2.11
N LYS A 66 23.37 -1.49 2.42
CA LYS A 66 24.65 -0.79 2.24
C LYS A 66 25.34 -0.64 3.59
#